data_AF-A0A4R4DYQ0-F1
#
_entry.id   AF-A0A4R4DYQ0-F1
#
_cell.length_a   1.000
_cell.length_b   1.000
_cell.length_c   1.000
_cell.angle_alpha   90.00
_cell.angle_beta   90.00
_cell.angle_gamma   90.00
#
_symmetry.space_group_name_H-M   'P 1'
#
loop_
_entity.id
_entity.type
_entity.pdbx_description
1 polymer ?
#
loop_
_entity_poly.entity_id
_entity_poly.type
_entity_poly.pdbx_seq_one_letter_code
_entity_poly.pdbx_strand_id
1 'polypeptide(L)'
;MPAPLLYEYAVIRVVPRVERDEFLNAGVVLYCRQQKRILVRMELDEARLRALSPAADLVEIRSYLDAFARIARGEADSGPIARLDAASRFRWLTAVRSTVIQTSRVHPGFCSEPDAALDRLFQQLVAMPVL
;
A
#
# COMPACT_ATOMS: atom_id res chain seq x y z
N MET A 1 -1.62 -30.32 -8.20
CA MET A 1 -1.88 -28.89 -7.95
C MET A 1 -0.56 -28.26 -7.52
N PRO A 2 -0.13 -27.11 -8.09
CA PRO A 2 1.11 -26.46 -7.66
C PRO A 2 1.01 -26.03 -6.19
N ALA A 3 2.15 -26.02 -5.50
CA ALA A 3 2.22 -25.59 -4.10
C ALA A 3 1.84 -24.10 -3.97
N PRO A 4 1.08 -23.70 -2.93
CA PRO A 4 0.69 -22.32 -2.74
C PRO A 4 1.91 -21.42 -2.49
N LEU A 5 1.88 -20.24 -3.10
CA LEU A 5 2.86 -19.18 -2.91
C LEU A 5 2.58 -18.45 -1.59
N LEU A 6 3.64 -18.20 -0.82
CA LEU A 6 3.58 -17.38 0.38
C LEU A 6 3.70 -15.90 -0.02
N TYR A 7 2.86 -15.07 0.55
CA TYR A 7 2.99 -13.63 0.42
C TYR A 7 2.82 -12.94 1.78
N GLU A 8 3.31 -11.72 1.84
CA GLU A 8 3.09 -10.77 2.93
C GLU A 8 2.39 -9.55 2.35
N TYR A 9 1.48 -8.93 3.10
CA TYR A 9 0.84 -7.69 2.67
C TYR A 9 0.67 -6.71 3.82
N ALA A 10 0.53 -5.44 3.47
CA ALA A 10 0.10 -4.38 4.37
C ALA A 10 -0.89 -3.45 3.66
N VAL A 11 -1.84 -2.91 4.41
CA VAL A 11 -2.78 -1.90 3.92
C VAL A 11 -2.13 -0.54 4.00
N ILE A 12 -2.14 0.21 2.90
CA ILE A 12 -1.65 1.58 2.81
C ILE A 12 -2.77 2.49 3.31
N ARG A 13 -2.43 3.40 4.22
CA ARG A 13 -3.37 4.27 4.93
C ARG A 13 -2.97 5.73 4.74
N VAL A 14 -3.96 6.57 4.45
CA VAL A 14 -3.83 8.02 4.50
C VAL A 14 -4.32 8.51 5.85
N VAL A 15 -3.47 9.20 6.59
CA VAL A 15 -3.73 9.82 7.88
C VAL A 15 -3.74 11.34 7.66
N PRO A 16 -4.90 11.97 7.38
CA PRO A 16 -4.91 13.40 7.05
C PRO A 16 -4.58 14.30 8.27
N ARG A 17 -4.69 13.78 9.50
CA ARG A 17 -4.36 14.47 10.75
C ARG A 17 -3.80 13.47 11.76
N VAL A 18 -2.49 13.49 11.96
CA VAL A 18 -1.79 12.49 12.78
C VAL A 18 -2.19 12.55 14.26
N GLU A 19 -2.58 13.73 14.76
CA GLU A 19 -2.97 13.94 16.15
C GLU A 19 -4.29 13.25 16.51
N ARG A 20 -5.13 12.98 15.51
CA ARG A 20 -6.41 12.28 15.69
C ARG A 20 -6.31 10.78 15.41
N ASP A 21 -5.22 10.34 14.78
CA ASP A 21 -4.97 8.96 14.34
C ASP A 21 -6.15 8.37 13.51
N GLU A 22 -6.87 9.24 12.82
CA GLU A 22 -7.92 8.85 11.88
C GLU A 22 -7.30 8.54 10.52
N PHE A 23 -7.77 7.47 9.88
CA PHE A 23 -7.22 7.06 8.60
C PHE A 23 -8.26 6.56 7.62
N LEU A 24 -7.91 6.68 6.34
CA LEU A 24 -8.60 6.06 5.22
C LEU A 24 -7.66 5.02 4.59
N ASN A 25 -8.13 3.79 4.39
CA ASN A 25 -7.40 2.82 3.59
C ASN A 25 -7.38 3.31 2.14
N ALA A 26 -6.18 3.39 1.55
CA ALA A 26 -5.97 3.93 0.20
C ALA A 26 -5.23 2.94 -0.72
N GLY A 27 -4.89 1.75 -0.24
CA GLY A 27 -4.26 0.74 -1.07
C GLY A 27 -3.79 -0.48 -0.32
N VAL A 28 -3.18 -1.41 -1.05
CA VAL A 28 -2.52 -2.61 -0.55
C VAL A 28 -1.17 -2.74 -1.23
N VAL A 29 -0.14 -3.03 -0.44
CA VAL A 29 1.17 -3.48 -0.93
C VAL A 29 1.35 -4.94 -0.55
N LEU A 30 1.79 -5.76 -1.49
CA LEU A 30 1.96 -7.20 -1.33
C LEU A 30 3.35 -7.60 -1.82
N TYR A 31 4.07 -8.41 -1.05
CA TYR A 31 5.34 -9.00 -1.41
C TYR A 31 5.23 -10.51 -1.52
N CYS A 32 5.53 -11.06 -2.69
CA CYS A 32 5.63 -12.50 -2.90
C CYS A 32 7.12 -12.91 -2.88
N ARG A 33 7.53 -13.59 -1.81
CA ARG A 33 8.95 -13.96 -1.60
C ARG A 33 9.48 -14.87 -2.69
N GLN A 34 8.71 -15.89 -3.08
CA GLN A 34 9.08 -16.86 -4.12
C GLN A 34 9.31 -16.18 -5.47
N GLN A 35 8.51 -15.17 -5.81
CA GLN A 35 8.63 -14.43 -7.07
C GLN A 35 9.54 -13.20 -6.97
N LYS A 36 10.04 -12.85 -5.78
CA LYS A 36 10.83 -11.64 -5.51
C LYS A 36 10.18 -10.36 -6.07
N ARG A 37 8.84 -10.29 -6.04
CA ARG A 37 8.04 -9.21 -6.64
C ARG A 37 7.23 -8.51 -5.58
N ILE A 38 7.18 -7.18 -5.67
CA ILE A 38 6.21 -6.35 -4.94
C ILE A 38 5.09 -5.99 -5.91
N LEU A 39 3.86 -6.14 -5.45
CA LEU A 39 2.66 -5.66 -6.07
C LEU A 39 2.08 -4.53 -5.24
N VAL A 40 1.49 -3.55 -5.90
CA VAL A 40 0.84 -2.43 -5.22
C VAL A 40 -0.39 -2.01 -6.01
N ARG A 41 -1.51 -1.83 -5.31
CA ARG A 41 -2.76 -1.31 -5.87
C ARG A 41 -3.33 -0.28 -4.92
N MET A 42 -3.71 0.88 -5.46
CA MET A 42 -4.05 2.05 -4.67
C MET A 42 -5.21 2.79 -5.32
N GLU A 43 -6.04 3.40 -4.49
CA GLU A 43 -7.14 4.27 -4.89
C GLU A 43 -7.43 5.23 -3.74
N LEU A 44 -7.59 6.51 -4.07
CA LEU A 44 -7.90 7.55 -3.10
C LEU A 44 -9.34 8.03 -3.31
N ASP A 45 -10.22 7.67 -2.38
CA ASP A 45 -11.56 8.27 -2.31
C ASP A 45 -11.45 9.67 -1.70
N GLU A 46 -11.36 10.67 -2.56
CA GLU A 46 -11.21 12.07 -2.16
C GLU A 46 -12.42 12.59 -1.37
N ALA A 47 -13.62 12.09 -1.67
CA ALA A 47 -14.84 12.52 -0.99
C ALA A 47 -14.84 12.03 0.46
N ARG A 48 -14.50 10.75 0.69
CA ARG A 48 -14.33 10.19 2.04
C ARG A 48 -13.19 10.85 2.79
N LEU A 49 -12.07 11.12 2.13
CA LEU A 49 -10.95 11.80 2.76
C LEU A 49 -11.32 13.22 3.21
N ARG A 50 -12.02 13.99 2.36
CA ARG A 50 -12.52 15.33 2.72
C ARG A 50 -13.59 15.30 3.79
N ALA A 51 -14.41 14.25 3.85
CA ALA A 51 -15.36 14.06 4.94
C ALA A 51 -14.65 13.86 6.28
N LEU A 52 -13.50 13.15 6.29
CA LEU A 52 -12.67 12.94 7.48
C LEU A 52 -11.88 14.20 7.88
N SER A 53 -11.30 14.90 6.89
CA SER A 53 -10.57 16.15 7.09
C SER A 53 -10.81 17.10 5.91
N PRO A 54 -11.70 18.10 6.07
CA PRO A 54 -12.01 19.05 5.00
C PRO A 54 -10.81 19.84 4.47
N ALA A 55 -9.77 19.97 5.30
CA ALA A 55 -8.54 20.69 4.97
C ALA A 55 -7.42 19.78 4.40
N ALA A 56 -7.71 18.52 4.09
CA ALA A 56 -6.70 17.60 3.54
C ALA A 56 -6.17 18.12 2.18
N ASP A 57 -4.84 18.22 2.05
CA ASP A 57 -4.19 18.55 0.79
C ASP A 57 -4.12 17.32 -0.12
N LEU A 58 -5.07 17.23 -1.04
CA LEU A 58 -5.19 16.10 -1.97
C LEU A 58 -4.01 16.03 -2.94
N VAL A 59 -3.41 17.15 -3.31
CA VAL A 59 -2.29 17.18 -4.26
C VAL A 59 -1.06 16.61 -3.61
N GLU A 60 -0.76 17.04 -2.38
CA GLU A 60 0.36 16.54 -1.62
C GLU A 60 0.20 15.05 -1.28
N ILE A 61 -1.00 14.63 -0.84
CA ILE A 61 -1.29 13.23 -0.54
C ILE A 61 -1.11 12.35 -1.78
N ARG A 62 -1.61 12.78 -2.96
CA ARG A 62 -1.41 12.05 -4.22
C ARG A 62 0.07 11.91 -4.56
N SER A 63 0.85 12.99 -4.40
CA SER A 63 2.30 12.96 -4.61
C SER A 63 3.00 11.93 -3.72
N TYR A 64 2.61 11.81 -2.45
CA TYR A 64 3.16 10.80 -1.55
C TYR A 64 2.74 9.37 -1.91
N LEU A 65 1.48 9.15 -2.30
CA LEU A 65 1.00 7.85 -2.76
C LEU A 65 1.72 7.42 -4.04
N ASP A 66 1.94 8.34 -4.97
CA ASP A 66 2.69 8.09 -6.21
C ASP A 66 4.15 7.74 -5.90
N ALA A 67 4.82 8.51 -5.05
CA ALA A 67 6.18 8.19 -4.61
C ALA A 67 6.27 6.79 -3.97
N PHE A 68 5.31 6.45 -3.10
CA PHE A 68 5.21 5.11 -2.50
C PHE A 68 5.08 4.02 -3.57
N ALA A 69 4.18 4.20 -4.54
CA ALA A 69 3.94 3.23 -5.60
C ALA A 69 5.18 3.03 -6.49
N ARG A 70 5.89 4.10 -6.83
CA ARG A 70 7.11 4.04 -7.65
C ARG A 70 8.26 3.35 -6.93
N ILE A 71 8.41 3.57 -5.62
CA ILE A 71 9.37 2.83 -4.79
C ILE A 71 9.00 1.33 -4.74
N ALA A 72 7.73 1.00 -4.56
CA ALA A 72 7.26 -0.38 -4.56
C ALA A 72 7.59 -1.10 -5.88
N ARG A 73 7.35 -0.43 -7.02
CA ARG A 73 7.69 -0.93 -8.37
C ARG A 73 9.19 -1.01 -8.64
N GLY A 74 10.02 -0.35 -7.82
CA GLY A 74 11.47 -0.32 -7.99
C GLY A 74 11.92 0.55 -9.17
N GLU A 75 11.19 1.63 -9.44
CA GLU A 75 11.54 2.58 -10.51
C GLU A 75 12.85 3.30 -10.19
N ALA A 76 13.85 3.20 -11.06
CA ALA A 76 15.24 3.63 -10.79
C ALA A 76 15.41 5.13 -10.46
N ASP A 77 14.46 5.96 -10.90
CA ASP A 77 14.42 7.40 -10.69
C ASP A 77 13.71 7.81 -9.38
N SER A 78 13.24 6.85 -8.60
CA SER A 78 12.52 7.08 -7.32
C SER A 78 13.45 7.04 -6.11
N GLY A 79 14.71 7.44 -6.30
CA GLY A 79 15.72 7.51 -5.25
C GLY A 79 16.40 6.16 -4.91
N PRO A 80 17.30 6.16 -3.91
CA PRO A 80 18.14 5.00 -3.60
C PRO A 80 17.36 3.78 -3.09
N ILE A 81 16.21 4.02 -2.42
CA ILE A 81 15.38 2.94 -1.87
C ILE A 81 14.80 2.08 -3.01
N ALA A 82 14.35 2.68 -4.11
CA ALA A 82 13.80 1.96 -5.24
C ALA A 82 14.80 0.99 -5.90
N ARG A 83 16.11 1.19 -5.67
CA ARG A 83 17.19 0.34 -6.19
C ARG A 83 17.52 -0.87 -5.31
N LEU A 84 16.98 -0.93 -4.09
CA LEU A 84 17.15 -2.09 -3.21
C LEU A 84 16.44 -3.31 -3.79
N ASP A 85 16.77 -4.52 -3.31
CA ASP A 85 16.02 -5.72 -3.65
C ASP A 85 14.57 -5.66 -3.13
N ALA A 86 13.68 -6.45 -3.70
CA ALA A 86 12.25 -6.44 -3.35
C ALA A 86 11.97 -6.67 -1.86
N ALA A 87 12.72 -7.54 -1.18
CA ALA A 87 12.49 -7.79 0.24
C ALA A 87 12.88 -6.57 1.08
N SER A 88 14.01 -5.95 0.76
CA SER A 88 14.49 -4.73 1.42
C SER A 88 13.57 -3.54 1.17
N ARG A 89 13.06 -3.37 -0.06
CA ARG A 89 12.06 -2.33 -0.37
C ARG A 89 10.76 -2.55 0.38
N PHE A 90 10.24 -3.77 0.39
CA PHE A 90 9.00 -4.08 1.11
C PHE A 90 9.14 -3.76 2.60
N ARG A 91 10.23 -4.23 3.24
CA ARG A 91 10.52 -3.91 4.64
C ARG A 91 10.61 -2.41 4.89
N TRP A 92 11.27 -1.66 4.01
CA TRP A 92 11.35 -0.21 4.12
C TRP A 92 9.96 0.44 4.04
N LEU A 93 9.18 0.10 3.01
CA LEU A 93 7.82 0.62 2.81
C LEU A 93 6.89 0.34 3.99
N THR A 94 7.04 -0.82 4.64
CA THR A 94 6.21 -1.21 5.80
C THR A 94 6.77 -0.79 7.15
N ALA A 95 8.03 -0.31 7.21
CA ALA A 95 8.65 0.20 8.43
C ALA A 95 8.48 1.72 8.59
N VAL A 96 8.23 2.44 7.50
CA VAL A 96 8.17 3.90 7.47
C VAL A 96 6.91 4.41 8.18
N ARG A 97 7.14 5.29 9.16
CA ARG A 97 6.10 5.97 9.94
C ARG A 97 5.94 7.42 9.49
N SER A 98 5.59 7.63 8.22
CA SER A 98 5.18 8.96 7.79
C SER A 98 3.94 9.39 8.57
N THR A 99 3.79 10.69 8.82
CA THR A 99 2.62 11.25 9.51
C THR A 99 1.39 11.25 8.61
N VAL A 100 1.56 11.16 7.29
CA VAL A 100 0.49 11.24 6.28
C VAL A 100 0.22 9.90 5.61
N ILE A 101 1.27 9.17 5.19
CA ILE A 101 1.14 7.85 4.57
C ILE A 101 1.70 6.80 5.51
N GLN A 102 0.83 5.95 6.02
CA GLN A 102 1.19 4.87 6.93
C GLN A 102 0.84 3.52 6.32
N THR A 103 1.33 2.45 6.96
CA THR A 103 0.94 1.08 6.63
C THR A 103 0.38 0.37 7.86
N SER A 104 -0.51 -0.59 7.65
CA SER A 104 -0.91 -1.53 8.71
C SER A 104 0.27 -2.39 9.15
N ARG A 105 0.05 -3.22 10.18
CA ARG A 105 0.94 -4.36 10.43
C ARG A 105 1.04 -5.23 9.17
N VAL A 106 2.16 -5.91 9.02
CA VAL A 106 2.36 -6.89 7.95
C VAL A 106 1.58 -8.16 8.31
N HIS A 107 0.87 -8.70 7.33
CA HIS A 107 0.06 -9.90 7.44
C HIS A 107 0.53 -10.94 6.42
N PRO A 108 0.74 -12.21 6.82
CA PRO A 108 1.06 -13.29 5.89
C PRO A 108 -0.21 -13.84 5.22
N GLY A 109 -0.04 -14.47 4.06
CA GLY A 109 -1.10 -15.20 3.36
C GLY A 109 -0.56 -16.18 2.33
N PHE A 110 -1.47 -16.99 1.78
CA PHE A 110 -1.16 -17.96 0.73
C PHE A 110 -2.03 -17.71 -0.49
N CYS A 111 -1.45 -17.84 -1.68
CA CYS A 111 -2.17 -17.68 -2.95
C CYS A 111 -1.61 -18.62 -4.02
N SER A 112 -2.40 -18.87 -5.06
CA SER A 112 -1.90 -19.47 -6.30
C SER A 112 -1.39 -18.42 -7.28
N GLU A 113 -1.96 -17.23 -7.24
CA GLU A 113 -1.76 -16.14 -8.21
C GLU A 113 -1.70 -14.81 -7.42
N PRO A 114 -0.52 -14.17 -7.30
CA PRO A 114 -0.35 -12.98 -6.46
C PRO A 114 -1.13 -11.75 -6.94
N ASP A 115 -1.30 -11.56 -8.25
CA ASP A 115 -2.04 -10.43 -8.81
C ASP A 115 -3.54 -10.55 -8.44
N ALA A 116 -4.14 -11.74 -8.56
CA ALA A 116 -5.50 -12.01 -8.08
C ALA A 116 -5.64 -11.88 -6.55
N ALA A 117 -4.61 -12.25 -5.77
CA ALA A 117 -4.61 -12.05 -4.32
C ALA A 117 -4.61 -10.57 -3.95
N LEU A 118 -3.80 -9.75 -4.64
CA LEU A 118 -3.78 -8.30 -4.48
C LEU A 118 -5.16 -7.70 -4.78
N ASP A 119 -5.78 -8.10 -5.89
CA ASP A 119 -7.10 -7.58 -6.29
C ASP A 119 -8.17 -7.93 -5.26
N ARG A 120 -8.20 -9.18 -4.76
CA ARG A 120 -9.13 -9.57 -3.69
C ARG A 120 -8.93 -8.73 -2.43
N LEU A 121 -7.68 -8.58 -1.97
CA LEU A 121 -7.37 -7.80 -0.77
C LEU A 121 -7.78 -6.33 -0.95
N PHE A 122 -7.50 -5.77 -2.12
CA PHE A 122 -7.89 -4.41 -2.46
C PHE A 122 -9.41 -4.22 -2.43
N GLN A 123 -10.18 -5.14 -3.03
CA GLN A 123 -11.63 -5.08 -3.02
C GLN A 123 -12.22 -5.18 -1.60
N GLN A 124 -11.62 -5.99 -0.74
CA GLN A 124 -12.11 -6.19 0.64
C GLN A 124 -11.72 -5.06 1.59
N LEU A 125 -10.55 -4.45 1.40
CA LEU A 125 -9.93 -3.57 2.39
C LEU A 125 -9.91 -2.10 1.97
N VAL A 126 -10.12 -1.80 0.69
CA VAL A 126 -9.96 -0.45 0.13
C VAL A 126 -11.18 -0.04 -0.67
N ALA A 127 -11.55 -0.84 -1.69
CA ALA A 127 -12.67 -0.51 -2.56
C ALA A 127 -13.95 -0.35 -1.74
N MET A 128 -14.79 0.59 -2.16
CA MET A 128 -16.10 0.79 -1.52
C MET A 128 -16.88 -0.53 -1.57
N PRO A 129 -17.36 -1.05 -0.42
CA PRO A 129 -18.33 -2.13 -0.47
C PRO A 129 -19.58 -1.56 -1.15
N VAL A 130 -19.94 -2.15 -2.29
CA VAL A 130 -21.32 -2.05 -2.78
C VAL A 130 -22.15 -2.79 -1.75
N LEU A 131 -22.86 -2.05 -0.90
CA LEU A 131 -23.91 -2.61 -0.04
C LEU A 131 -25.06 -3.11 -0.91
#